data_AF-A0A7S1I117-F1
#
_entry.id   AF-A0A7S1I117-F1
#
_cell.length_a   1.000
_cell.length_b   1.000
_cell.length_c   1.000
_cell.angle_alpha   90.00
_cell.angle_beta   90.00
_cell.angle_gamma   90.00
#
_symmetry.space_group_name_H-M   'P 1'
#
loop_
_entity.id
_entity.type
_entity.pdbx_description
1 polymer ?
#
loop_
_entity_poly.entity_id
_entity_poly.type
_entity_poly.pdbx_seq_one_letter_code
_entity_poly.pdbx_strand_id
1 'polypeptide(L)'
;GLRYSLVAAVQALRGMLAGPLTPDHAHYWAHQAGIHLKRVGTIQRYEGLRADGELFTGAWAPEWLHPDLAHALGLLRRAANTSSAARRGLLLGLGVVEEVTAGVFAFPAFADAFCDRVLGEVDAFHESGLPVHRPNSMNNYGVIVDDIGLEPLVAALRAEG
;
A
#
# COMPACT_ATOMS: atom_id res chain seq x y z
N GLY A 1 -6.60 16.95 9.07
CA GLY A 1 -6.18 15.71 8.38
C GLY A 1 -6.37 15.84 6.89
N LEU A 2 -5.48 16.57 6.21
CA LEU A 2 -5.39 16.69 4.74
C LEU A 2 -3.95 17.13 4.46
N ARG A 3 -2.99 16.19 4.45
CA ARG A 3 -1.57 16.53 4.20
C ARG A 3 -0.94 15.88 2.98
N TYR A 4 -1.70 15.12 2.19
CA TYR A 4 -1.15 14.44 1.01
C TYR A 4 -2.16 14.35 -0.14
N SER A 5 -2.77 15.47 -0.57
CA SER A 5 -3.52 15.47 -1.84
C SER A 5 -2.62 15.97 -2.98
N LEU A 6 -2.75 15.36 -4.16
CA LEU A 6 -2.06 15.80 -5.38
C LEU A 6 -2.33 17.29 -5.66
N VAL A 7 -3.52 17.77 -5.28
CA VAL A 7 -3.92 19.18 -5.35
C VAL A 7 -3.04 20.07 -4.46
N ALA A 8 -2.74 19.65 -3.23
CA ALA A 8 -1.84 20.39 -2.35
C ALA A 8 -0.40 20.41 -2.89
N ALA A 9 0.07 19.31 -3.49
CA ALA A 9 1.40 19.23 -4.10
C ALA A 9 1.51 20.14 -5.35
N VAL A 10 0.51 20.14 -6.23
CA VAL A 10 0.48 21.00 -7.42
C VAL A 10 0.31 22.49 -7.04
N GLN A 11 -0.47 22.80 -6.01
CA GLN A 11 -0.59 24.17 -5.51
C GLN A 11 0.71 24.67 -4.87
N ALA A 12 1.42 23.81 -4.13
CA ALA A 12 2.74 24.13 -3.59
C ALA A 12 3.75 24.38 -4.72
N LEU A 13 3.83 23.49 -5.73
CA LEU A 13 4.70 23.66 -6.90
C LEU A 13 4.39 24.94 -7.67
N ARG A 14 3.10 25.25 -7.88
CA ARG A 14 2.68 26.49 -8.54
C ARG A 14 3.04 27.73 -7.74
N GLY A 15 2.93 27.69 -6.41
CA GLY A 15 3.37 28.77 -5.53
C GLY A 15 4.89 28.96 -5.54
N MET A 16 5.66 27.87 -5.61
CA MET A 16 7.12 27.87 -5.68
C MET A 16 7.67 28.39 -7.01
N LEU A 17 6.98 28.14 -8.11
CA LEU A 17 7.38 28.63 -9.43
C LEU A 17 6.96 30.08 -9.69
N ALA A 18 6.09 30.64 -8.84
CA ALA A 18 5.54 31.99 -8.99
C ALA A 18 6.27 33.07 -8.18
N GLY A 19 7.23 32.73 -7.32
CA GLY A 19 8.01 33.70 -6.54
C GLY A 19 9.22 33.09 -5.83
N PRO A 20 10.15 33.91 -5.30
CA PRO A 20 11.35 33.42 -4.61
C PRO A 20 10.97 32.62 -3.36
N LEU A 21 11.67 31.51 -3.10
CA LEU A 21 11.49 30.71 -1.90
C LEU A 21 11.70 31.57 -0.65
N THR A 22 10.64 31.79 0.12
CA THR A 22 10.76 32.40 1.45
C THR A 22 11.58 31.48 2.38
N PRO A 23 12.23 32.03 3.42
CA PRO A 23 12.98 31.25 4.40
C PRO A 23 12.18 30.11 5.06
N ASP A 24 10.87 30.33 5.26
CA ASP A 24 9.96 29.33 5.82
C ASP A 24 9.79 28.12 4.90
N HIS A 25 9.75 28.34 3.58
CA HIS A 25 9.75 27.25 2.62
C HIS A 25 11.07 26.47 2.67
N ALA A 26 12.21 27.14 2.79
CA ALA A 26 13.51 26.47 2.89
C ALA A 26 13.61 25.56 4.13
N HIS A 27 13.10 26.01 5.28
CA HIS A 27 13.06 25.20 6.49
C HIS A 27 12.14 23.97 6.34
N TYR A 28 10.95 24.17 5.77
CA TYR A 28 10.03 23.06 5.48
C TYR A 28 10.65 22.02 4.55
N TRP A 29 11.33 22.46 3.48
CA TRP A 29 12.01 21.56 2.54
C TRP A 29 13.17 20.79 3.18
N ALA A 30 14.00 21.46 3.97
CA ALA A 30 15.09 20.81 4.70
C ALA A 30 14.55 19.71 5.63
N HIS A 31 13.43 19.98 6.31
CA HIS A 31 12.75 19.00 7.15
C HIS A 31 12.21 17.81 6.35
N GLN A 32 11.50 18.05 5.24
CA GLN A 32 10.97 16.96 4.39
C GLN A 32 12.09 16.12 3.76
N ALA A 33 13.16 16.76 3.28
CA ALA A 33 14.34 16.07 2.76
C ALA A 33 14.99 15.19 3.84
N GLY A 34 15.10 15.70 5.07
CA GLY A 34 15.61 14.92 6.20
C GLY A 34 14.77 13.68 6.52
N ILE A 35 13.43 13.78 6.46
CA ILE A 35 12.53 12.62 6.62
C ILE A 35 12.73 11.63 5.49
N HIS A 36 12.75 12.10 4.24
CA HIS A 36 12.91 11.25 3.07
C HIS A 36 14.25 10.50 3.09
N LEU A 37 15.36 11.19 3.40
CA LEU A 37 16.69 10.56 3.51
C LEU A 37 16.73 9.49 4.59
N LYS A 38 16.06 9.69 5.73
CA LYS A 38 15.93 8.66 6.78
C LYS A 38 15.18 7.43 6.27
N ARG A 39 14.04 7.63 5.59
CA ARG A 39 13.26 6.54 4.97
C ARG A 39 14.11 5.76 3.97
N VAL A 40 14.71 6.43 2.99
CA VAL A 40 15.55 5.79 1.97
C VAL A 40 16.73 5.06 2.60
N GLY A 41 17.39 5.65 3.60
CA GLY A 41 18.48 5.01 4.32
C GLY A 41 18.05 3.78 5.13
N THR A 42 16.80 3.71 5.60
CA THR A 42 16.25 2.48 6.20
C THR A 42 16.02 1.41 5.15
N ILE A 43 15.38 1.75 4.03
CA ILE A 43 15.10 0.82 2.92
C ILE A 43 16.39 0.19 2.38
N GLN A 44 17.43 1.00 2.18
CA GLN A 44 18.75 0.53 1.69
C GLN A 44 19.44 -0.38 2.69
N ARG A 45 19.42 -0.05 3.98
CA ARG A 45 20.02 -0.91 5.02
C ARG A 45 19.28 -2.23 5.16
N TYR A 46 17.96 -2.21 4.95
CA TYR A 46 17.15 -3.42 5.06
C TYR A 46 17.30 -4.36 3.87
N GLU A 47 17.78 -3.88 2.71
CA GLU A 47 17.90 -4.68 1.49
C GLU A 47 18.63 -6.01 1.66
N GLY A 48 19.74 -6.02 2.41
CA GLY A 48 20.51 -7.24 2.69
C GLY A 48 19.94 -8.11 3.82
N LEU A 49 18.84 -7.70 4.46
CA LEU A 49 18.21 -8.37 5.61
C LEU A 49 16.81 -8.90 5.30
N ARG A 50 16.28 -8.62 4.10
CA ARG A 50 14.96 -9.09 3.65
C ARG A 50 14.89 -10.61 3.72
N ALA A 51 13.84 -11.15 4.32
CA ALA A 51 13.62 -12.60 4.37
C ALA A 51 13.08 -13.11 3.03
N ASP A 52 12.28 -12.29 2.36
CA ASP A 52 11.61 -12.62 1.11
C ASP A 52 11.82 -11.52 0.06
N GLY A 53 12.85 -11.70 -0.77
CA GLY A 53 13.19 -10.75 -1.83
C GLY A 53 12.11 -10.57 -2.90
N GLU A 54 11.24 -11.56 -3.13
CA GLU A 54 10.22 -11.49 -4.19
C GLU A 54 9.18 -10.40 -3.89
N LEU A 55 8.82 -10.23 -2.60
CA LEU A 55 7.88 -9.20 -2.16
C LEU A 55 8.34 -7.77 -2.52
N PHE A 56 9.64 -7.55 -2.78
CA PHE A 56 10.19 -6.23 -3.09
C PHE A 56 10.37 -5.97 -4.59
N THR A 57 10.12 -6.96 -5.43
CA THR A 57 10.35 -6.87 -6.89
C THR A 57 9.26 -6.09 -7.62
N GLY A 58 8.07 -5.96 -7.01
CA GLY A 58 6.88 -5.46 -7.68
C GLY A 58 6.24 -6.45 -8.66
N ALA A 59 6.72 -7.70 -8.70
CA ALA A 59 6.01 -8.78 -9.36
C ALA A 59 4.72 -9.10 -8.58
N TRP A 60 3.64 -9.40 -9.32
CA TRP A 60 2.40 -9.90 -8.74
C TRP A 60 2.19 -11.33 -9.17
N ALA A 61 1.87 -12.20 -8.21
CA ALA A 61 1.53 -13.58 -8.46
C ALA A 61 0.02 -13.80 -8.21
N PRO A 62 -0.78 -14.28 -9.19
CA PRO A 62 -2.21 -14.51 -9.01
C PRO A 62 -2.57 -15.42 -7.83
N GLU A 63 -1.68 -16.35 -7.48
CA GLU A 63 -1.79 -17.25 -6.33
C GLU A 63 -1.76 -16.54 -4.96
N TRP A 64 -1.37 -15.26 -4.91
CA TRP A 64 -1.42 -14.47 -3.68
C TRP A 64 -2.84 -14.06 -3.31
N LEU A 65 -3.76 -14.04 -4.29
CA LEU A 65 -5.18 -13.83 -4.02
C LEU A 65 -5.83 -15.12 -3.51
N HIS A 66 -6.84 -14.95 -2.67
CA HIS A 66 -7.68 -16.09 -2.30
C HIS A 66 -8.31 -16.69 -3.57
N PRO A 67 -8.36 -18.03 -3.74
CA PRO A 67 -8.84 -18.67 -4.97
C PRO A 67 -10.24 -18.21 -5.38
N ASP A 68 -11.15 -18.05 -4.42
CA ASP A 68 -12.53 -17.60 -4.70
C ASP A 68 -12.57 -16.16 -5.22
N LEU A 69 -11.74 -15.28 -4.66
CA LEU A 69 -11.63 -13.90 -5.15
C LEU A 69 -10.99 -13.85 -6.53
N ALA A 70 -9.91 -14.61 -6.75
CA ALA A 70 -9.25 -14.70 -8.05
C ALA A 70 -10.22 -15.18 -9.13
N HIS A 71 -11.04 -16.19 -8.82
CA HIS A 71 -12.09 -16.69 -9.70
C HIS A 71 -13.14 -15.61 -10.00
N ALA A 72 -13.67 -14.94 -8.97
CA ALA A 72 -14.66 -13.88 -9.11
C ALA A 72 -14.15 -12.70 -9.95
N LEU A 73 -12.91 -12.25 -9.73
CA LEU A 73 -12.27 -11.20 -10.54
C LEU A 73 -12.11 -11.64 -12.00
N GLY A 74 -11.75 -12.90 -12.25
CA GLY A 74 -11.70 -13.47 -13.60
C GLY A 74 -13.05 -13.41 -14.33
N LEU A 75 -14.15 -13.68 -13.63
CA LEU A 75 -15.50 -13.54 -14.18
C LEU A 75 -15.87 -12.08 -14.45
N LEU A 76 -15.56 -11.17 -13.53
CA LEU A 76 -15.81 -9.74 -13.69
C LEU A 76 -15.07 -9.13 -14.88
N ARG A 77 -13.80 -9.51 -15.07
CA ARG A 77 -12.98 -9.09 -16.22
C ARG A 77 -13.62 -9.49 -17.55
N ARG A 78 -14.26 -10.67 -17.62
CA ARG A 78 -15.01 -11.14 -18.81
C ARG A 78 -16.36 -10.42 -18.98
N ALA A 79 -16.96 -9.99 -17.88
CA ALA A 79 -18.21 -9.26 -17.84
C ALA A 79 -18.03 -7.73 -17.95
N ALA A 80 -16.95 -7.25 -18.59
CA ALA A 80 -16.55 -5.84 -18.61
C ALA A 80 -17.66 -4.86 -19.08
N ASN A 81 -18.59 -5.29 -19.93
CA ASN A 81 -19.69 -4.45 -20.43
C ASN A 81 -20.94 -4.45 -19.53
N THR A 82 -20.88 -5.03 -18.33
CA THR A 82 -22.01 -5.08 -17.39
C THR A 82 -22.03 -3.89 -16.43
N SER A 83 -23.23 -3.48 -16.02
CA SER A 83 -23.44 -2.38 -15.07
C SER A 83 -22.88 -2.73 -13.68
N SER A 84 -22.59 -1.71 -12.86
CA SER A 84 -22.13 -1.90 -11.48
C SER A 84 -23.13 -2.71 -10.63
N ALA A 85 -24.44 -2.58 -10.90
CA ALA A 85 -25.47 -3.37 -10.23
C ALA A 85 -25.40 -4.86 -10.61
N ALA A 86 -25.17 -5.16 -11.89
CA ALA A 86 -25.00 -6.53 -12.36
C ALA A 86 -23.70 -7.16 -11.81
N ARG A 87 -22.60 -6.40 -11.75
CA ARG A 87 -21.34 -6.84 -11.13
C ARG A 87 -21.49 -7.11 -9.64
N ARG A 88 -22.21 -6.24 -8.92
CA ARG A 88 -22.55 -6.46 -7.50
C ARG A 88 -23.40 -7.72 -7.34
N GLY A 89 -24.43 -7.89 -8.16
CA GLY A 89 -25.28 -9.09 -8.14
C GLY A 89 -24.48 -10.37 -8.39
N LEU A 90 -23.50 -10.33 -9.29
CA LEU A 90 -22.59 -11.46 -9.55
C LEU A 90 -21.74 -11.78 -8.31
N LEU A 91 -21.07 -10.78 -7.72
CA LEU A 91 -20.20 -11.00 -6.55
C LEU A 91 -20.97 -11.56 -5.35
N LEU A 92 -22.15 -11.02 -5.06
CA LEU A 92 -23.02 -11.51 -3.99
C LEU A 92 -23.59 -12.90 -4.31
N GLY A 93 -23.98 -13.13 -5.57
CA GLY A 93 -24.52 -14.41 -6.03
C GLY A 93 -23.51 -15.56 -6.02
N LEU A 94 -22.22 -15.25 -6.18
CA LEU A 94 -21.12 -16.22 -6.04
C LEU A 94 -20.82 -16.58 -4.58
N GLY A 95 -21.35 -15.83 -3.60
CA GLY A 95 -21.06 -16.03 -2.18
C GLY A 95 -19.63 -15.66 -1.77
N VAL A 96 -18.87 -15.00 -2.63
CA VAL A 96 -17.48 -14.59 -2.37
C VAL A 96 -17.42 -13.32 -1.52
N VAL A 97 -18.43 -12.47 -1.64
CA VAL A 97 -18.55 -11.20 -0.92
C VAL A 97 -19.80 -11.21 -0.07
N GLU A 98 -19.64 -10.84 1.20
CA GLU A 98 -20.72 -10.64 2.16
C GLU A 98 -20.87 -9.16 2.49
N GLU A 99 -22.09 -8.63 2.49
CA GLU A 99 -22.38 -7.30 3.03
C GLU A 99 -22.76 -7.41 4.51
N VAL A 100 -21.78 -7.20 5.39
CA VAL A 100 -21.94 -7.37 6.85
C VAL A 100 -22.85 -6.28 7.44
N THR A 101 -22.75 -5.07 6.90
CA THR A 101 -23.66 -3.96 7.18
C THR A 101 -23.69 -3.02 5.98
N ALA A 102 -24.63 -2.07 5.94
CA ALA A 102 -24.85 -1.21 4.79
C ALA A 102 -23.55 -0.53 4.32
N GLY A 103 -23.08 -0.90 3.14
CA GLY A 103 -21.85 -0.35 2.54
C GLY A 103 -20.53 -0.94 3.06
N VAL A 104 -20.57 -1.96 3.92
CA VAL A 104 -19.39 -2.66 4.46
C VAL A 104 -19.38 -4.10 3.96
N PHE A 105 -18.30 -4.47 3.27
CA PHE A 105 -18.16 -5.77 2.64
C PHE A 105 -17.01 -6.56 3.24
N ALA A 106 -17.22 -7.85 3.45
CA ALA A 106 -16.21 -8.82 3.85
C ALA A 106 -16.04 -9.86 2.74
N PHE A 107 -14.79 -10.25 2.48
CA PHE A 107 -14.43 -11.28 1.51
C PHE A 107 -13.01 -11.77 1.81
N PRO A 108 -12.68 -13.02 1.47
CA PRO A 108 -11.32 -13.50 1.60
C PRO A 108 -10.46 -12.87 0.49
N ALA A 109 -9.54 -11.98 0.88
CA ALA A 109 -8.74 -11.22 -0.08
C ALA A 109 -7.50 -12.00 -0.56
N PHE A 110 -6.76 -12.55 0.39
CA PHE A 110 -5.44 -13.13 0.15
C PHE A 110 -5.39 -14.59 0.56
N ALA A 111 -4.51 -15.36 -0.08
CA ALA A 111 -4.18 -16.71 0.35
C ALA A 111 -3.34 -16.68 1.63
N ASP A 112 -3.55 -17.64 2.52
CA ASP A 112 -2.82 -17.73 3.80
C ASP A 112 -1.30 -17.73 3.61
N ALA A 113 -0.81 -18.43 2.58
CA ALA A 113 0.62 -18.46 2.25
C ALA A 113 1.19 -17.07 1.92
N PHE A 114 0.41 -16.18 1.29
CA PHE A 114 0.84 -14.81 1.06
C PHE A 114 0.83 -13.99 2.36
N CYS A 115 -0.21 -14.16 3.18
CA CYS A 115 -0.28 -13.52 4.50
C CYS A 115 0.92 -13.90 5.36
N ASP A 116 1.28 -15.19 5.42
CA ASP A 116 2.43 -15.69 6.18
C ASP A 116 3.75 -15.10 5.70
N ARG A 117 3.94 -14.96 4.39
CA ARG A 117 5.13 -14.32 3.80
C ARG A 117 5.24 -12.85 4.22
N VAL A 118 4.15 -12.09 4.10
CA VAL A 118 4.11 -10.67 4.47
C VAL A 118 4.33 -10.49 5.97
N LEU A 119 3.69 -11.32 6.81
CA LEU A 119 3.86 -11.28 8.27
C LEU A 119 5.30 -11.64 8.66
N GLY A 120 5.86 -12.69 8.08
CA GLY A 120 7.25 -13.09 8.32
C GLY A 120 8.24 -11.99 7.93
N GLU A 121 7.99 -11.26 6.84
CA GLU A 121 8.82 -10.12 6.43
C GLU A 121 8.70 -8.94 7.41
N VAL A 122 7.50 -8.68 7.95
CA VAL A 122 7.31 -7.64 8.98
C VAL A 122 8.02 -8.01 10.28
N ASP A 123 7.98 -9.28 10.68
CA ASP A 123 8.69 -9.77 11.86
C ASP A 123 10.21 -9.69 11.66
N ALA A 124 10.72 -10.10 10.49
CA ALA A 124 12.14 -9.96 10.12
C ALA A 124 12.60 -8.49 10.18
N PHE A 125 11.75 -7.55 9.73
CA PHE A 125 12.06 -6.13 9.85
C PHE A 125 12.14 -5.67 11.32
N HIS A 126 11.24 -6.12 12.18
CA HIS A 126 11.31 -5.80 13.61
C HIS A 126 12.58 -6.38 14.26
N GLU A 127 12.94 -7.62 13.93
CA GLU A 127 14.14 -8.29 14.43
C GLU A 127 15.44 -7.62 13.96
N SER A 128 15.43 -6.96 12.80
CA SER A 128 16.58 -6.22 12.26
C SER A 128 17.05 -5.05 13.15
N GLY A 129 16.18 -4.54 14.04
CA GLY A 129 16.45 -3.38 14.88
C GLY A 129 16.55 -2.04 14.12
N LEU A 130 16.20 -2.02 12.84
CA LEU A 130 16.13 -0.79 12.05
C LEU A 130 14.99 0.12 12.55
N PRO A 131 15.12 1.45 12.39
CA PRO A 131 14.14 2.39 12.93
C PRO A 131 12.79 2.25 12.22
N VAL A 132 11.74 1.98 13.00
CA VAL A 132 10.34 1.91 12.54
C VAL A 132 9.71 3.30 12.61
N HIS A 133 9.21 3.81 11.49
CA HIS A 133 8.38 5.02 11.51
C HIS A 133 6.96 4.68 11.96
N ARG A 134 6.47 5.39 12.99
CA ARG A 134 5.14 5.18 13.55
C ARG A 134 4.28 6.41 13.28
N PRO A 135 3.15 6.29 12.55
CA PRO A 135 2.33 7.42 12.18
C PRO A 135 1.59 8.04 13.39
N ASN A 136 1.46 7.29 14.49
CA ASN A 136 0.99 7.78 15.78
C ASN A 136 1.55 6.91 16.92
N SER A 137 1.49 7.41 18.15
CA SER A 137 1.98 6.74 19.36
C SER A 137 1.14 5.53 19.81
N MET A 138 -0.01 5.29 19.17
CA MET A 138 -0.90 4.17 19.50
C MET A 138 -0.60 2.91 18.69
N ASN A 139 0.13 3.02 17.56
CA ASN A 139 0.51 1.87 16.76
C ASN A 139 1.82 1.27 17.28
N ASN A 140 1.73 0.35 18.25
CA ASN A 140 2.92 -0.19 18.91
C ASN A 140 3.63 -1.32 18.16
N TYR A 141 2.96 -1.93 17.18
CA TYR A 141 3.39 -3.18 16.55
C TYR A 141 3.28 -3.19 15.03
N GLY A 142 2.70 -2.15 14.43
CA GLY A 142 2.58 -2.05 12.98
C GLY A 142 3.77 -1.31 12.34
N VAL A 143 4.04 -1.67 11.09
CA VAL A 143 5.01 -0.99 10.22
C VAL A 143 4.28 -0.36 9.03
N ILE A 144 4.81 0.75 8.53
CA ILE A 144 4.40 1.30 7.23
C ILE A 144 5.19 0.54 6.17
N VAL A 145 4.52 -0.29 5.38
CA VAL A 145 5.14 -1.19 4.39
C VAL A 145 6.00 -0.42 3.35
N ASP A 146 5.58 0.80 2.98
CA ASP A 146 6.33 1.68 2.09
C ASP A 146 7.66 2.17 2.72
N ASP A 147 7.75 2.24 4.04
CA ASP A 147 8.96 2.70 4.75
C ASP A 147 10.03 1.60 4.87
N ILE A 148 9.66 0.35 4.58
CA ILE A 148 10.59 -0.80 4.54
C ILE A 148 10.90 -1.25 3.11
N GLY A 149 10.23 -0.66 2.12
CA GLY A 149 10.52 -0.88 0.69
C GLY A 149 9.49 -1.74 -0.05
N LEU A 150 8.35 -2.08 0.56
CA LEU A 150 7.27 -2.84 -0.08
C LEU A 150 6.34 -1.98 -0.95
N GLU A 151 6.71 -0.73 -1.23
CA GLU A 151 5.98 0.15 -2.15
C GLU A 151 5.68 -0.52 -3.52
N PRO A 152 6.62 -1.27 -4.15
CA PRO A 152 6.35 -1.98 -5.39
C PRO A 152 5.24 -3.04 -5.27
N LEU A 153 5.16 -3.76 -4.14
CA LEU A 153 4.09 -4.73 -3.88
C LEU A 153 2.72 -4.05 -3.82
N VAL A 154 2.63 -2.93 -3.11
CA VAL A 154 1.40 -2.14 -3.00
C VAL A 154 1.00 -1.57 -4.36
N ALA A 155 1.97 -1.13 -5.16
CA ALA A 155 1.74 -0.66 -6.52
C ALA A 155 1.19 -1.78 -7.42
N ALA A 156 1.76 -2.99 -7.33
CA ALA A 156 1.32 -4.16 -8.08
C ALA A 156 -0.11 -4.56 -7.70
N LEU A 157 -0.44 -4.59 -6.40
CA LEU A 157 -1.80 -4.86 -5.92
C LEU A 157 -2.83 -3.87 -6.47
N ARG A 158 -2.48 -2.59 -6.56
CA ARG A 158 -3.38 -1.56 -7.14
C ARG A 158 -3.60 -1.74 -8.63
N ALA A 159 -2.63 -2.30 -9.35
CA ALA A 159 -2.74 -2.56 -10.78
C ALA A 159 -3.58 -3.80 -11.11
N GLU A 160 -3.80 -4.70 -10.15
CA GLU A 160 -4.63 -5.89 -10.30
C GLU A 160 -6.15 -5.62 -10.24
N GLY A 161 -6.56 -4.44 -9.76
CA GLY A 161 -7.96 -4.00 -9.73
C GLY A 161 -8.43 -3.36 -11.04
#